data_AF-A0A0A1P488-F1
#
_entry.id   AF-A0A0A1P488-F1
#
_cell.length_a   1.000
_cell.length_b   1.000
_cell.length_c   1.000
_cell.angle_alpha   90.00
_cell.angle_beta   90.00
_cell.angle_gamma   90.00
#
_symmetry.space_group_name_H-M   'P 1'
#
loop_
_entity.id
_entity.type
_entity.pdbx_description
1 polymer ?
#
loop_
_entity_poly.entity_id
_entity_poly.type
_entity_poly.pdbx_seq_one_letter_code
_entity_poly.pdbx_strand_id
1 'polypeptide(L)' 'MAAAARRGIAVTPASAFAVMPGHGPNAVRLALSVAATDRLDAALAELAAILREGPDARIGH' A
#
# COMPACT_ATOMS: atom_id res chain seq x y z
N MET A 1 2.70 -5.32 -1.09
CA MET A 1 2.50 -5.93 0.24
C MET A 1 3.71 -5.78 1.15
N ALA A 2 4.86 -6.38 0.80
CA ALA A 2 6.03 -6.39 1.68
C ALA A 2 6.55 -4.99 2.04
N ALA A 3 6.51 -4.00 1.14
CA ALA A 3 6.96 -2.64 1.43
C ALA A 3 6.05 -1.88 2.40
N ALA A 4 4.72 -1.98 2.26
CA ALA A 4 3.76 -1.29 3.13
C ALA A 4 3.73 -1.88 4.56
N ALA A 5 3.80 -3.21 4.67
CA ALA A 5 3.89 -3.89 5.96
C ALA A 5 5.16 -3.47 6.74
N ARG A 6 6.29 -3.28 6.05
CA ARG A 6 7.55 -2.78 6.65
C ARG A 6 7.43 -1.34 7.21
N ARG A 7 6.42 -0.58 6.79
CA ARG A 7 6.16 0.79 7.24
C ARG A 7 4.99 0.90 8.23
N GLY A 8 4.45 -0.23 8.69
CA GLY A 8 3.32 -0.25 9.63
C GLY A 8 1.98 0.14 9.02
N ILE A 9 1.88 0.18 7.70
CA ILE A 9 0.64 0.49 6.99
C ILE A 9 -0.12 -0.82 6.80
N ALA A 10 -1.28 -0.95 7.44
CA ALA A 10 -2.15 -2.10 7.26
C ALA A 10 -2.82 -2.04 5.87
N VAL A 11 -2.53 -3.04 5.04
CA VAL A 11 -3.00 -3.13 3.66
C VAL A 11 -3.72 -4.46 3.44
N THR A 12 -4.90 -4.43 2.82
CA THR A 12 -5.65 -5.63 2.40
C THR A 12 -5.43 -5.88 0.90
N PRO A 13 -5.05 -7.11 0.46
CA PRO A 13 -4.81 -7.41 -0.94
C PRO A 13 -6.12 -7.51 -1.73
N ALA A 14 -6.07 -7.27 -3.04
CA ALA A 14 -7.20 -7.49 -3.94
C ALA A 14 -7.83 -8.88 -3.84
N SER A 15 -7.02 -9.93 -3.68
CA SER A 15 -7.52 -11.31 -3.53
C SER A 15 -8.45 -11.50 -2.34
N ALA A 16 -8.35 -10.66 -1.30
CA ALA A 16 -9.21 -10.75 -0.12
C ALA A 16 -10.60 -10.10 -0.32
N PHE A 17 -10.81 -9.36 -1.41
CA PHE A 17 -12.11 -8.73 -1.71
C PHE A 17 -12.60 -8.93 -3.15
N ALA A 18 -11.81 -9.58 -4.01
CA ALA A 18 -12.22 -9.92 -5.36
C ALA A 18 -13.37 -10.94 -5.33
N VAL A 19 -14.41 -10.69 -6.14
CA VAL A 19 -15.57 -11.59 -6.28
C VAL A 19 -15.20 -12.83 -7.11
N MET A 20 -14.32 -12.67 -8.10
CA MET A 20 -13.87 -13.76 -8.96
C MET A 20 -12.51 -14.31 -8.47
N PRO A 21 -12.42 -15.62 -8.15
CA PRO A 21 -11.15 -16.28 -7.89
C PRO A 21 -10.22 -16.17 -9.10
N GLY A 22 -8.96 -15.81 -8.88
CA GLY A 22 -7.94 -15.76 -9.95
C GLY A 22 -7.84 -14.44 -10.73
N HIS A 23 -8.75 -13.49 -10.54
CA HIS A 23 -8.64 -12.15 -11.15
C HIS A 23 -8.92 -11.05 -10.10
N GLY A 24 -7.92 -10.77 -9.27
CA GLY A 24 -7.93 -9.59 -8.42
C GLY A 24 -7.43 -8.37 -9.21
N PRO A 25 -8.09 -7.19 -9.13
CA PRO A 25 -7.54 -5.97 -9.70
C PRO A 25 -6.14 -5.71 -9.14
N ASN A 26 -5.27 -5.03 -9.89
CA ASN A 26 -3.98 -4.57 -9.37
C ASN A 26 -4.20 -3.41 -8.37
N ALA A 27 -4.72 -3.75 -7.20
CA ALA A 27 -5.23 -2.81 -6.22
C ALA A 27 -5.04 -3.34 -4.80
N VAL A 28 -5.09 -2.42 -3.86
CA VAL A 28 -5.08 -2.71 -2.44
C VAL A 28 -6.04 -1.78 -1.71
N ARG A 29 -6.61 -2.25 -0.59
CA ARG A 29 -7.42 -1.41 0.30
C ARG A 29 -6.60 -1.00 1.52
N LEU A 30 -6.70 0.28 1.90
CA LEU A 30 -6.02 0.87 3.05
C LEU A 30 -7.01 1.05 4.21
N ALA A 31 -6.59 0.70 5.44
CA ALA A 31 -7.39 0.94 6.65
C ALA A 31 -7.06 2.32 7.24
N LEU A 32 -7.85 3.33 6.90
CA LEU A 32 -7.59 4.74 7.26
C LEU A 32 -8.15 5.14 8.64
N SER A 33 -9.03 4.33 9.23
CA SER A 33 -9.79 4.69 10.44
C SER A 33 -9.01 4.57 11.76
N VAL A 34 -7.80 4.00 11.73
CA VAL A 34 -7.04 3.65 12.95
C VAL A 34 -5.95 4.68 13.30
N ALA A 35 -5.60 5.55 12.36
CA ALA A 35 -4.50 6.52 12.52
C ALA A 35 -5.04 7.94 12.73
N ALA A 36 -4.32 8.74 13.52
CA ALA A 36 -4.52 10.19 13.56
C ALA A 36 -4.23 10.81 12.18
N THR A 37 -4.91 11.90 11.84
CA THR A 37 -4.90 12.49 10.47
C THR A 37 -3.51 12.91 10.01
N ASP A 38 -2.67 13.41 10.91
CA ASP A 38 -1.26 13.77 10.68
C ASP A 38 -0.39 12.56 10.32
N ARG A 39 -0.56 11.45 11.06
CA ARG A 39 0.06 10.16 10.74
C ARG A 39 -0.40 9.63 9.39
N LEU A 40 -1.67 9.85 9.04
CA LEU A 40 -2.22 9.39 7.78
C LEU A 40 -1.63 10.15 6.60
N ASP A 41 -1.53 11.47 6.70
CA ASP A 41 -1.00 12.32 5.63
C ASP A 41 0.46 11.95 5.30
N ALA A 42 1.30 11.80 6.33
CA ALA A 42 2.69 11.36 6.18
C ALA A 42 2.80 9.97 5.53
N ALA A 43 1.97 9.01 5.96
CA ALA A 43 1.98 7.65 5.41
C ALA A 43 1.52 7.58 3.95
N LEU A 44 0.54 8.41 3.56
CA LEU A 44 0.05 8.48 2.18
C LEU A 44 1.06 9.19 1.26
N ALA A 45 1.73 10.24 1.74
CA ALA A 45 2.78 10.93 0.99
C ALA A 45 3.95 9.98 0.67
N GLU A 46 4.37 9.18 1.66
CA GLU A 46 5.41 8.17 1.49
C GLU A 46 5.00 7.04 0.54
N LEU A 47 3.77 6.52 0.67
CA LEU A 47 3.25 5.53 -0.27
C LEU A 47 3.21 6.08 -1.70
N ALA A 48 2.81 7.35 -1.88
CA ALA A 48 2.78 8.00 -3.19
C ALA A 48 4.19 8.18 -3.77
N ALA A 49 5.21 8.44 -2.95
CA ALA A 49 6.60 8.49 -3.39
C ALA A 49 7.06 7.13 -3.93
N ILE A 50 6.86 6.05 -3.16
CA ILE A 50 7.20 4.67 -3.56
C ILE A 50 6.50 4.28 -4.88
N LEU A 51 5.21 4.63 -5.03
CA LEU A 51 4.45 4.31 -6.24
C LEU A 51 4.95 5.09 -7.46
N ARG A 52 5.41 6.33 -7.29
CA ARG A 52 5.99 7.15 -8.37
C ARG A 52 7.36 6.64 -8.81
N GLU A 53 8.16 6.18 -7.87
CA GLU A 53 9.49 5.65 -8.12
C GLU A 53 9.45 4.25 -8.79
N GLY A 54 8.35 3.52 -8.63
CA GLY A 54 8.14 2.22 -9.25
C GLY A 54 8.88 1.08 -8.52
N PRO A 55 8.61 -0.19 -8.91
CA PRO A 55 9.12 -1.37 -8.22
C PRO A 55 10.66 -1.50 -8.20
N ASP A 56 11.35 -0.80 -9.11
CA ASP A 56 12.80 -0.90 -9.33
C ASP A 56 13.63 0.17 -8.60
N ALA A 57 13.00 1.13 -7.91
CA ALA A 57 13.77 2.18 -7.23
C ALA A 57 14.58 1.72 -6.01
N ARG A 58 14.38 0.47 -5.56
CA ARG A 58 15.12 -0.14 -4.44
C ARG A 58 16.34 -0.98 -4.88
N ILE A 59 16.86 -0.77 -6.10
CA ILE A 59 18.12 -1.37 -6.58
C ILE A 59 19.13 -0.29 -7.03
N GLY A 60 19.50 0.61 -6.12
CA GLY A 60 20.54 1.60 -6.42
C GLY A 60 21.04 2.31 -5.17
N HIS A 61 22.25 1.93 -4.77
CA HIS A 61 23.27 2.64 -3.97
C HIS A 61 22.83 3.49 -2.76
#